data_AF-A0A817MQE6-F1
#
_entry.id   AF-A0A817MQE6-F1
#
_cell.length_a   1.000
_cell.length_b   1.000
_cell.length_c   1.000
_cell.angle_alpha   90.00
_cell.angle_beta   90.00
_cell.angle_gamma   90.00
#
_symmetry.space_group_name_H-M   'P 1'
#
loop_
_entity.id
_entity.type
_entity.pdbx_description
1 polymer ?
#
loop_
_entity_poly.entity_id
_entity_poly.type
_entity_poly.pdbx_seq_one_letter_code
_entity_poly.pdbx_strand_id
1 'polypeptide(L)'
;MEHESMTCCLRKFFVELNIFETDTTDERQKHLQRWLTRLYISVLSLAMIILAAYTITNVSARQIEIPNPSLSTYLELCNNHENMKCPCTQISANYQGFVQLSSIFHQVCASDLISPEWIKFLFDNNKTIVRYAADFRATASIQFQALQELCQLSFTVVQDSIEGFYTNELISGELLSENLFKAQLKADIARFQMSTISDFRRALTFMRSFTFSNALIPAIETAYTFLVYVDDSGAVYPW
;
A
#
# COMPACT_ATOMS: atom_id res chain seq x y z
N MET A 1 -12.33 -16.24 -77.73
CA MET A 1 -13.11 -17.47 -78.01
C MET A 1 -13.25 -18.39 -76.79
N GLU A 2 -12.28 -18.51 -75.89
CA GLU A 2 -12.42 -19.38 -74.69
C GLU A 2 -13.39 -18.83 -73.63
N HIS A 3 -13.48 -17.51 -73.48
CA HIS A 3 -14.32 -16.86 -72.45
C HIS A 3 -15.84 -17.01 -72.70
N GLU A 4 -16.26 -17.13 -73.96
CA GLU A 4 -17.67 -17.35 -74.35
C GLU A 4 -18.10 -18.82 -74.22
N SER A 5 -17.17 -19.75 -74.45
CA SER A 5 -17.41 -21.20 -74.26
C SER A 5 -17.65 -21.52 -72.77
N MET A 6 -16.84 -20.91 -71.89
CA MET A 6 -16.90 -21.17 -70.45
C MET A 6 -18.18 -20.62 -69.80
N THR A 7 -18.64 -19.45 -70.24
CA THR A 7 -19.90 -18.86 -69.74
C THR A 7 -21.14 -19.65 -70.15
N CYS A 8 -21.12 -20.29 -71.33
CA CYS A 8 -22.21 -21.17 -71.77
C CYS A 8 -22.31 -22.45 -70.92
N CYS A 9 -21.17 -23.12 -70.69
CA CYS A 9 -21.12 -24.32 -69.83
C CYS A 9 -21.54 -24.02 -68.39
N LEU A 10 -21.09 -22.90 -67.83
CA LEU A 10 -21.50 -22.46 -66.48
C LEU A 10 -23.00 -22.21 -66.39
N ARG A 11 -23.57 -21.49 -67.37
CA ARG A 11 -25.01 -21.21 -67.39
C ARG A 11 -25.83 -22.50 -67.47
N LYS A 12 -25.41 -23.46 -68.29
CA LYS A 12 -26.09 -24.75 -68.40
C LYS A 12 -26.02 -25.54 -67.09
N PHE A 13 -24.84 -25.59 -66.47
CA PHE A 13 -24.65 -26.22 -65.16
C PHE A 13 -25.56 -25.61 -64.07
N PHE A 14 -25.63 -24.28 -63.97
CA PHE A 14 -26.51 -23.60 -63.00
C PHE A 14 -28.01 -23.79 -63.27
N VAL A 15 -28.41 -23.94 -64.53
CA VAL A 15 -29.81 -24.15 -64.91
C VAL A 15 -30.25 -25.59 -64.63
N GLU A 16 -29.36 -26.56 -64.81
CA GLU A 16 -29.62 -27.99 -64.65
C GLU A 16 -29.36 -28.51 -63.22
N LEU A 17 -28.68 -27.74 -62.38
CA LEU A 17 -28.35 -28.12 -61.00
C LEU A 17 -29.58 -28.48 -60.17
N ASN A 18 -29.57 -29.68 -59.59
CA ASN A 18 -30.60 -30.19 -58.70
C ASN A 18 -29.96 -30.95 -57.53
N ILE A 19 -29.87 -30.32 -56.36
CA ILE A 19 -29.25 -30.92 -55.18
C ILE A 19 -30.19 -31.96 -54.53
N PHE A 20 -31.51 -31.81 -54.72
CA PHE A 20 -32.54 -32.69 -54.16
C PHE A 20 -33.03 -33.74 -55.18
N GLU A 21 -32.14 -34.18 -56.07
CA GLU A 21 -32.48 -35.16 -57.11
C GLU A 21 -32.94 -36.49 -56.51
N THR A 22 -34.04 -37.02 -57.03
CA THR A 22 -34.52 -38.37 -56.73
C THR A 22 -34.96 -39.06 -58.02
N ASP A 23 -35.01 -40.39 -58.01
CA ASP A 23 -35.22 -41.24 -59.20
C ASP A 23 -36.69 -41.29 -59.66
N THR A 24 -37.28 -40.10 -59.90
CA THR A 24 -38.70 -39.93 -60.29
C THR A 24 -38.80 -39.59 -61.76
N THR A 25 -39.81 -40.14 -62.42
CA THR A 25 -40.18 -39.78 -63.79
C THR A 25 -41.16 -38.62 -63.88
N ASP A 26 -41.63 -38.09 -62.75
CA ASP A 26 -42.60 -36.98 -62.70
C ASP A 26 -41.90 -35.63 -62.91
N GLU A 27 -42.19 -34.99 -64.05
CA GLU A 27 -41.67 -33.68 -64.41
C GLU A 27 -42.04 -32.59 -63.39
N ARG A 28 -43.19 -32.72 -62.70
CA ARG A 28 -43.60 -31.78 -61.66
C ARG A 28 -42.71 -31.88 -60.42
N GLN A 29 -42.31 -33.10 -60.05
CA GLN A 29 -41.38 -33.33 -58.95
C GLN A 29 -39.98 -32.81 -59.29
N LYS A 30 -39.48 -33.04 -60.50
CA LYS A 30 -38.20 -32.47 -60.97
C LYS A 30 -38.20 -30.94 -60.93
N HIS A 31 -39.31 -30.32 -61.36
CA HIS A 31 -39.47 -28.86 -61.28
C HIS A 31 -39.42 -28.35 -59.83
N LEU A 32 -40.11 -29.03 -58.90
CA LEU A 32 -40.10 -28.67 -57.49
C LEU A 32 -38.69 -28.81 -56.88
N GLN A 33 -37.98 -29.90 -57.17
CA GLN A 33 -36.62 -30.13 -56.68
C GLN A 33 -35.63 -29.06 -57.16
N ARG A 34 -35.71 -28.65 -58.44
CA ARG A 34 -34.91 -27.53 -58.97
C ARG A 34 -35.25 -26.21 -58.28
N TRP A 35 -36.53 -25.96 -57.99
CA TRP A 35 -36.96 -24.77 -57.23
C TRP A 35 -36.45 -24.77 -55.79
N LEU A 36 -36.55 -25.91 -55.09
CA LEU A 36 -36.01 -26.08 -53.75
C LEU A 36 -34.49 -25.94 -53.71
N THR A 37 -33.80 -26.47 -54.72
CA THR A 37 -32.34 -26.32 -54.89
C THR A 37 -31.97 -24.84 -54.99
N ARG A 38 -32.69 -24.07 -55.82
CA ARG A 38 -32.47 -22.63 -55.97
C ARG A 38 -32.72 -21.88 -54.65
N LEU A 39 -33.82 -22.17 -53.97
CA LEU A 39 -34.15 -21.58 -52.68
C LEU A 39 -33.08 -21.89 -51.63
N TYR A 40 -32.65 -23.14 -51.54
CA TYR A 40 -31.60 -23.59 -50.61
C TYR A 40 -30.28 -22.85 -50.85
N ILE A 41 -29.83 -22.79 -52.11
CA ILE A 41 -28.60 -22.07 -52.47
C ILE A 41 -28.73 -20.58 -52.13
N SER A 42 -29.87 -19.96 -52.44
CA SER A 42 -30.12 -18.54 -52.11
C SER A 42 -30.07 -18.28 -50.60
N VAL A 43 -30.71 -19.12 -49.79
CA VAL A 43 -30.71 -19.00 -48.32
C VAL A 43 -29.32 -19.26 -47.76
N LEU A 44 -28.60 -20.27 -48.26
CA LEU A 44 -27.24 -20.58 -47.83
C LEU A 44 -26.28 -19.44 -48.16
N SER A 45 -26.35 -18.90 -49.38
CA SER A 45 -25.56 -17.73 -49.77
C SER A 45 -25.89 -16.52 -48.89
N LEU A 46 -27.17 -16.27 -48.59
CA LEU A 46 -27.57 -15.19 -47.70
C LEU A 46 -27.02 -15.38 -46.28
N ALA A 47 -27.09 -16.59 -45.72
CA ALA A 47 -26.55 -16.92 -44.41
C ALA A 47 -25.03 -16.72 -44.35
N MET A 48 -24.31 -17.15 -45.38
CA MET A 48 -22.86 -16.94 -45.50
C MET A 48 -22.50 -15.45 -45.63
N ILE A 49 -23.30 -14.66 -46.37
CA ILE A 49 -23.13 -13.20 -46.46
C ILE A 49 -23.34 -12.55 -45.09
N ILE A 50 -24.38 -12.93 -44.35
CA ILE A 50 -24.64 -12.40 -43.00
C ILE A 50 -23.48 -12.74 -42.05
N LEU A 51 -22.99 -13.98 -42.07
CA LEU A 51 -21.88 -14.41 -41.23
C LEU A 51 -20.58 -13.66 -41.58
N ALA A 52 -20.29 -13.49 -42.87
CA ALA A 52 -19.15 -12.72 -43.35
C ALA A 52 -19.27 -11.24 -42.98
N ALA A 53 -20.46 -10.65 -43.14
CA ALA A 53 -20.72 -9.28 -42.70
C ALA A 53 -20.46 -9.14 -41.20
N TYR A 54 -21.01 -10.05 -40.38
CA TYR A 54 -20.82 -10.06 -38.93
C TYR A 54 -19.34 -10.16 -38.53
N THR A 55 -18.56 -11.05 -39.15
CA THR A 55 -17.13 -11.20 -38.84
C THR A 55 -16.30 -10.00 -39.30
N ILE A 56 -16.67 -9.35 -40.41
CA ILE A 56 -16.02 -8.12 -40.88
C ILE A 56 -16.40 -6.91 -40.01
N THR A 57 -17.66 -6.81 -39.58
CA THR A 57 -18.18 -5.69 -38.79
C THR A 57 -17.83 -5.80 -37.32
N ASN A 58 -17.61 -7.01 -36.82
CA ASN A 58 -17.06 -7.21 -35.48
C ASN A 58 -15.62 -6.76 -35.48
N VAL A 59 -15.45 -5.47 -35.21
CA VAL A 59 -14.20 -4.86 -34.83
C VAL A 59 -13.72 -5.59 -33.58
N SER A 60 -12.80 -6.53 -33.75
CA SER A 60 -11.97 -6.95 -32.64
C SER A 60 -11.22 -5.71 -32.19
N ALA A 61 -11.53 -5.20 -31.00
CA ALA A 61 -10.89 -4.03 -30.44
C ALA A 61 -9.37 -4.23 -30.54
N ARG A 62 -8.71 -3.44 -31.40
CA ARG A 62 -7.28 -3.53 -31.60
C ARG A 62 -6.62 -3.01 -30.33
N GLN A 63 -6.02 -3.90 -29.55
CA GLN A 63 -5.18 -3.49 -28.43
C GLN A 63 -3.93 -2.82 -28.99
N ILE A 64 -3.72 -1.56 -28.59
CA ILE A 64 -2.52 -0.80 -28.93
C ILE A 64 -1.67 -0.79 -27.66
N GLU A 65 -0.49 -1.40 -27.73
CA GLU A 65 0.48 -1.38 -26.66
C GLU A 65 1.41 -0.18 -26.84
N ILE A 66 1.56 0.63 -25.79
CA ILE A 66 2.49 1.75 -25.75
C ILE A 66 3.55 1.40 -24.70
N PRO A 67 4.78 1.05 -25.12
CA PRO A 67 5.83 0.66 -24.19
C PRO A 67 6.38 1.87 -23.42
N ASN A 68 6.52 1.73 -22.10
CA ASN A 68 7.13 2.71 -21.21
C ASN A 68 6.68 4.17 -21.46
N PRO A 69 5.37 4.47 -21.39
CA PRO A 69 4.88 5.83 -21.59
C PRO A 69 5.42 6.75 -20.48
N SER A 70 5.57 8.04 -20.79
CA SER A 70 5.78 9.03 -19.73
C SER A 70 4.51 9.19 -18.90
N LEU A 71 4.65 9.69 -17.66
CA LEU A 71 3.49 9.96 -16.80
C LEU A 71 2.49 10.93 -17.46
N SER A 72 2.97 11.95 -18.17
CA SER A 72 2.10 12.90 -18.87
C SER A 72 1.31 12.23 -19.99
N THR A 73 1.94 11.35 -20.78
CA THR A 73 1.26 10.58 -21.83
C THR A 73 0.22 9.63 -21.25
N TYR A 74 0.53 8.96 -20.14
CA TYR A 74 -0.44 8.11 -19.44
C TYR A 74 -1.66 8.91 -18.96
N LEU A 75 -1.44 10.06 -18.31
CA LEU A 75 -2.52 10.90 -17.80
C LEU A 75 -3.42 11.45 -18.92
N GLU A 76 -2.83 11.84 -20.05
CA GLU A 76 -3.57 12.27 -21.23
C GLU A 76 -4.44 11.13 -21.80
N LEU A 77 -3.88 9.92 -21.91
CA LEU A 77 -4.60 8.75 -22.42
C LEU A 77 -5.72 8.31 -21.46
N CYS A 78 -5.50 8.35 -20.15
CA CYS A 78 -6.53 8.07 -19.15
C CYS A 78 -7.70 9.06 -19.19
N ASN A 79 -7.46 10.33 -19.54
CA ASN A 79 -8.54 11.30 -19.72
C ASN A 79 -9.37 11.05 -20.98
N ASN A 80 -8.77 10.43 -22.01
CA ASN A 80 -9.40 10.22 -23.30
C ASN A 80 -9.99 8.81 -23.48
N HIS A 81 -9.63 7.85 -22.61
CA HIS A 81 -10.00 6.44 -22.73
C HIS A 81 -10.31 5.79 -21.37
N GLU A 82 -11.50 5.19 -21.23
CA GLU A 82 -11.98 4.63 -19.95
C GLU A 82 -11.39 3.25 -19.58
N ASN A 83 -10.96 2.44 -20.56
CA ASN A 83 -10.54 1.04 -20.34
C ASN A 83 -9.02 0.84 -20.51
N MET A 84 -8.23 1.78 -19.99
CA MET A 84 -6.78 1.69 -20.08
C MET A 84 -6.20 0.86 -18.93
N LYS A 85 -5.27 -0.05 -19.24
CA LYS A 85 -4.51 -0.80 -18.25
C LYS A 85 -3.04 -0.43 -18.37
N CYS A 86 -2.42 -0.09 -17.24
CA CYS A 86 -0.99 0.20 -17.17
C CYS A 86 -0.35 -0.76 -16.16
N PRO A 87 -0.04 -1.99 -16.57
CA PRO A 87 0.61 -2.95 -15.68
C PRO A 87 2.02 -2.47 -15.31
N CYS A 88 2.38 -2.65 -14.05
CA CYS A 88 3.71 -2.32 -13.56
C CYS A 88 4.71 -3.42 -13.95
N THR A 89 5.89 -3.04 -14.44
CA THR A 89 6.99 -3.98 -14.66
C THR A 89 7.58 -4.45 -13.34
N GLN A 90 7.59 -3.57 -12.34
CA GLN A 90 7.97 -3.85 -10.96
C GLN A 90 6.77 -3.62 -10.05
N ILE A 91 6.33 -4.67 -9.37
CA ILE A 91 5.10 -4.64 -8.56
C ILE A 91 5.30 -4.07 -7.15
N SER A 92 6.55 -3.91 -6.70
CA SER A 92 6.87 -3.39 -5.38
C SER A 92 7.89 -2.26 -5.45
N ALA A 93 7.61 -1.17 -4.74
CA ALA A 93 8.52 -0.03 -4.63
C ALA A 93 8.76 0.30 -3.15
N ASN A 94 10.02 0.34 -2.74
CA ASN A 94 10.40 0.65 -1.37
C ASN A 94 10.15 2.14 -1.05
N TYR A 95 9.61 2.43 0.14
CA TYR A 95 9.21 3.78 0.55
C TYR A 95 10.41 4.74 0.63
N GLN A 96 11.62 4.26 0.91
CA GLN A 96 12.86 5.05 0.90
C GLN A 96 13.10 5.76 -0.44
N GLY A 97 12.63 5.18 -1.55
CA GLY A 97 12.85 5.71 -2.90
C GLY A 97 12.00 6.93 -3.23
N PHE A 98 10.91 7.18 -2.50
CA PHE A 98 9.94 8.23 -2.86
C PHE A 98 9.32 8.98 -1.68
N VAL A 99 9.63 8.60 -0.44
CA VAL A 99 9.19 9.30 0.77
C VAL A 99 10.40 9.81 1.56
N GLN A 100 10.32 11.05 2.03
CA GLN A 100 11.28 11.63 2.96
C GLN A 100 10.54 12.08 4.23
N LEU A 101 10.88 11.44 5.34
CA LEU A 101 10.40 11.80 6.67
C LEU A 101 11.45 12.64 7.41
N SER A 102 10.98 13.64 8.16
CA SER A 102 11.78 14.40 9.09
C SER A 102 11.04 14.53 10.43
N SER A 103 11.80 14.57 11.53
CA SER A 103 11.26 14.67 12.88
C SER A 103 11.69 15.97 13.55
N ILE A 104 10.80 16.51 14.38
CA ILE A 104 11.06 17.68 15.21
C ILE A 104 10.86 17.26 16.66
N PHE A 105 11.91 17.37 17.46
CA PHE A 105 11.88 17.02 18.87
C PHE A 105 11.51 18.24 19.72
N HIS A 106 11.03 17.98 20.94
CA HIS A 106 10.69 19.04 21.88
C HIS A 106 11.94 19.85 22.24
N GLN A 107 11.82 21.18 22.31
CA GLN A 107 12.92 22.11 22.56
C GLN A 107 13.75 21.79 23.82
N VAL A 108 13.13 21.15 24.82
CA VAL A 108 13.82 20.73 26.05
C VAL A 108 14.96 19.76 25.78
N CYS A 109 14.82 18.92 24.75
CA CYS A 109 15.82 17.92 24.35
C CYS A 109 17.02 18.53 23.61
N ALA A 110 17.00 19.84 23.37
CA ALA A 110 18.12 20.61 22.83
C ALA A 110 18.55 21.74 23.78
N SER A 111 18.02 21.75 25.01
CA SER A 111 18.29 22.81 26.00
C SER A 111 19.35 22.41 27.00
N ASP A 112 19.90 23.41 27.70
CA ASP A 112 20.86 23.18 28.79
C ASP A 112 20.29 22.35 29.95
N LEU A 113 18.97 22.21 30.04
CA LEU A 113 18.32 21.43 31.11
C LEU A 113 18.65 19.94 31.06
N ILE A 114 19.11 19.43 29.92
CA ILE A 114 19.57 18.05 29.77
C ILE A 114 21.09 17.96 29.61
N SER A 115 21.82 19.05 29.82
CA SER A 115 23.27 19.05 29.67
C SER A 115 23.95 18.35 30.86
N PRO A 116 25.07 17.64 30.63
CA PRO A 116 25.86 17.07 31.72
C PRO A 116 26.28 18.13 32.75
N GLU A 117 26.56 19.35 32.32
CA GLU A 117 26.98 20.46 33.17
C GLU A 117 25.88 20.89 34.13
N TRP A 118 24.64 21.03 33.64
CA TRP A 118 23.48 21.38 34.46
C TRP A 118 23.16 20.30 35.49
N ILE A 119 23.13 19.04 35.05
CA ILE A 119 22.86 17.89 35.91
C ILE A 119 23.92 17.80 37.02
N LYS A 120 25.20 17.99 36.66
CA LYS A 120 26.31 18.01 37.62
C LYS A 120 26.20 19.16 38.61
N PHE A 121 25.88 20.37 38.14
CA PHE A 121 25.68 21.53 39.01
C PHE A 121 24.62 21.25 40.09
N LEU A 122 23.48 20.66 39.70
CA LEU A 122 22.42 20.29 40.64
C LEU A 122 22.87 19.21 41.64
N PHE A 123 23.64 18.23 41.17
CA PHE A 123 24.15 17.15 42.01
C PHE A 123 25.15 17.65 43.07
N ASP A 124 26.10 18.51 42.66
CA ASP A 124 27.11 19.07 43.57
C ASP A 124 26.48 20.05 44.57
N ASN A 125 25.44 20.78 44.16
CA ASN A 125 24.66 21.61 45.07
C ASN A 125 23.92 20.79 46.13
N ASN A 126 23.48 19.57 45.81
CA ASN A 126 22.81 18.70 46.78
C ASN A 126 23.77 18.23 47.90
N LYS A 127 25.01 17.88 47.55
CA LYS A 127 26.00 17.34 48.50
C LYS A 127 26.39 18.29 49.64
N THR A 128 26.27 19.59 49.41
CA THR A 128 26.75 20.61 50.35
C THR A 128 25.75 20.93 51.46
N ILE A 129 24.48 20.54 51.33
CA ILE A 129 23.42 20.85 52.29
C ILE A 129 22.56 19.59 52.50
N VAL A 130 22.41 19.13 53.75
CA VAL A 130 21.44 18.09 54.09
C VAL A 130 20.05 18.64 53.82
N ARG A 131 19.39 18.12 52.78
CA ARG A 131 18.05 18.52 52.38
C ARG A 131 17.05 17.41 52.65
N TYR A 132 15.85 17.82 53.03
CA TYR A 132 14.72 16.91 53.20
C TYR A 132 14.36 16.26 51.85
N ALA A 133 13.98 14.98 51.86
CA ALA A 133 13.72 14.22 50.62
C ALA A 133 12.62 14.83 49.73
N ALA A 134 11.67 15.57 50.30
CA ALA A 134 10.65 16.29 49.53
C ALA A 134 11.13 17.64 48.93
N ASP A 135 12.36 18.08 49.24
CA ASP A 135 12.94 19.25 48.56
C ASP A 135 13.30 18.85 47.13
N PHE A 136 12.76 19.57 46.15
CA PHE A 136 13.07 19.35 44.73
C PHE A 136 14.58 19.28 44.48
N ARG A 137 15.37 20.13 45.15
CA ARG A 137 16.84 20.17 44.97
C ARG A 137 17.52 18.88 45.42
N ALA A 138 16.90 18.08 46.28
CA ALA A 138 17.41 16.78 46.69
C ALA A 138 17.32 15.74 45.56
N THR A 139 16.34 15.88 44.65
CA THR A 139 16.08 14.91 43.56
C THR A 139 16.25 15.50 42.16
N ALA A 140 16.47 16.82 42.05
CA ALA A 140 16.50 17.56 40.79
C ALA A 140 17.49 16.98 39.78
N SER A 141 18.74 16.70 40.18
CA SER A 141 19.75 16.16 39.26
C SER A 141 19.29 14.87 38.59
N ILE A 142 18.63 13.99 39.34
CA ILE A 142 18.17 12.69 38.83
C ILE A 142 16.90 12.85 37.98
N GLN A 143 16.03 13.81 38.30
CA GLN A 143 14.88 14.14 37.44
C GLN A 143 15.33 14.69 36.08
N PHE A 144 16.34 15.58 36.04
CA PHE A 144 16.90 16.09 34.79
C PHE A 144 17.72 15.03 34.04
N GLN A 145 18.38 14.10 34.75
CA GLN A 145 18.97 12.92 34.11
C GLN A 145 17.90 12.03 33.47
N ALA A 146 16.79 11.76 34.16
CA ALA A 146 15.68 11.00 33.58
C ALA A 146 15.08 11.72 32.35
N LEU A 147 15.00 13.05 32.36
CA LEU A 147 14.59 13.83 31.19
C LEU A 147 15.57 13.69 30.02
N GLN A 148 16.89 13.72 30.27
CA GLN A 148 17.92 13.48 29.26
C GLN A 148 17.74 12.09 28.62
N GLU A 149 17.56 11.05 29.44
CA GLU A 149 17.33 9.68 28.97
C GLU A 149 16.04 9.55 28.16
N LEU A 150 14.95 10.20 28.60
CA LEU A 150 13.68 10.22 27.84
C LEU A 150 13.85 10.90 26.48
N CYS A 151 14.64 11.97 26.40
CA CYS A 151 14.96 12.63 25.14
C CYS A 151 15.76 11.72 24.22
N GLN A 152 16.81 11.05 24.72
CA GLN A 152 17.61 10.10 23.94
C GLN A 152 16.76 8.93 23.45
N LEU A 153 15.95 8.33 24.34
CA LEU A 153 15.05 7.24 23.98
C LEU A 153 14.05 7.68 22.90
N SER A 154 13.49 8.90 23.02
CA SER A 154 12.58 9.42 22.00
C SER A 154 13.25 9.56 20.64
N PHE A 155 14.51 10.00 20.61
CA PHE A 155 15.29 10.10 19.38
C PHE A 155 15.49 8.73 18.74
N THR A 156 16.00 7.76 19.50
CA THR A 156 16.23 6.40 19.02
C THR A 156 14.95 5.76 18.50
N VAL A 157 13.85 5.79 19.27
CA VAL A 157 12.59 5.17 18.87
C VAL A 157 12.04 5.78 17.58
N VAL A 158 12.16 7.11 17.41
CA VAL A 158 11.71 7.78 16.18
C VAL A 158 12.61 7.40 15.00
N GLN A 159 13.94 7.38 15.16
CA GLN A 159 14.85 7.00 14.08
C GLN A 159 14.64 5.54 13.66
N ASP A 160 14.62 4.61 14.61
CA ASP A 160 14.37 3.19 14.34
C ASP A 160 13.02 2.98 13.65
N SER A 161 11.99 3.73 14.07
CA SER A 161 10.68 3.68 13.41
C SER A 161 10.74 4.22 11.98
N ILE A 162 11.49 5.29 11.70
CA ILE A 162 11.66 5.86 10.35
C ILE A 162 12.38 4.86 9.46
N GLU A 163 13.48 4.26 9.94
CA GLU A 163 14.19 3.21 9.23
C GLU A 163 13.28 2.03 8.93
N GLY A 164 12.51 1.57 9.92
CA GLY A 164 11.49 0.54 9.75
C GLY A 164 10.42 0.94 8.73
N PHE A 165 9.96 2.19 8.74
CA PHE A 165 8.99 2.70 7.77
C PHE A 165 9.52 2.62 6.34
N TYR A 166 10.80 2.96 6.14
CA TYR A 166 11.45 2.86 4.84
C TYR A 166 11.61 1.43 4.35
N THR A 167 11.61 0.42 5.21
CA THR A 167 11.60 -0.98 4.73
C THR A 167 10.27 -1.40 4.11
N ASN A 168 9.18 -0.64 4.32
CA ASN A 168 7.89 -0.96 3.72
C ASN A 168 7.90 -0.78 2.20
N GLU A 169 7.04 -1.56 1.54
CA GLU A 169 6.89 -1.54 0.09
C GLU A 169 5.47 -1.16 -0.33
N LEU A 170 5.38 -0.35 -1.38
CA LEU A 170 4.13 -0.09 -2.07
C LEU A 170 3.93 -1.20 -3.08
N ILE A 171 2.93 -2.04 -2.85
CA ILE A 171 2.64 -3.18 -3.73
C ILE A 171 1.48 -2.82 -4.66
N SER A 172 1.73 -2.83 -5.97
CA SER A 172 0.68 -2.67 -6.98
C SER A 172 1.04 -3.37 -8.29
N GLY A 173 0.09 -4.12 -8.85
CA GLY A 173 0.24 -4.74 -10.18
C GLY A 173 -0.02 -3.77 -11.34
N GLU A 174 -0.66 -2.64 -11.06
CA GLU A 174 -1.00 -1.62 -12.05
C GLU A 174 -0.65 -0.22 -11.50
N LEU A 175 -0.48 0.76 -12.39
CA LEU A 175 -0.23 2.13 -12.00
C LEU A 175 -1.39 2.67 -11.17
N LEU A 176 -1.11 3.08 -9.93
CA LEU A 176 -2.12 3.66 -9.04
C LEU A 176 -2.52 5.04 -9.54
N SER A 177 -3.82 5.36 -9.41
CA SER A 177 -4.26 6.75 -9.56
C SER A 177 -3.61 7.64 -8.50
N GLU A 178 -3.38 8.91 -8.83
CA GLU A 178 -2.78 9.87 -7.90
C GLU A 178 -3.56 9.98 -6.58
N ASN A 179 -4.89 9.94 -6.65
CA ASN A 179 -5.76 9.98 -5.47
C ASN A 179 -5.58 8.75 -4.59
N LEU A 180 -5.51 7.55 -5.19
CA LEU A 180 -5.32 6.31 -4.45
C LEU A 180 -3.93 6.24 -3.84
N PHE A 181 -2.89 6.61 -4.60
CA PHE A 181 -1.53 6.71 -4.09
C PHE A 181 -1.43 7.66 -2.89
N LYS A 182 -1.98 8.87 -2.99
CA LYS A 182 -2.00 9.85 -1.89
C LYS A 182 -2.80 9.34 -0.68
N ALA A 183 -3.94 8.71 -0.90
CA ALA A 183 -4.78 8.18 0.17
C ALA A 183 -4.07 7.05 0.94
N GLN A 184 -3.45 6.11 0.21
CA GLN A 184 -2.68 5.02 0.80
C GLN A 184 -1.45 5.55 1.56
N LEU A 185 -0.66 6.44 0.95
CA LEU A 185 0.50 7.05 1.60
C LEU A 185 0.11 7.79 2.88
N LYS A 186 -1.00 8.54 2.87
CA LYS A 186 -1.50 9.23 4.06
C LYS A 186 -1.94 8.26 5.15
N ALA A 187 -2.61 7.16 4.79
CA ALA A 187 -3.01 6.13 5.73
C ALA A 187 -1.79 5.44 6.37
N ASP A 188 -0.75 5.18 5.59
CA ASP A 188 0.48 4.55 6.08
C ASP A 188 1.28 5.48 6.99
N ILE A 189 1.39 6.77 6.64
CA ILE A 189 2.01 7.79 7.51
C ILE A 189 1.24 7.91 8.84
N ALA A 190 -0.10 7.91 8.79
CA ALA A 190 -0.91 7.96 10.00
C ALA A 190 -0.72 6.70 10.86
N ARG A 191 -0.63 5.52 10.23
CA ARG A 191 -0.36 4.25 10.93
C ARG A 191 1.01 4.28 11.59
N PHE A 192 2.04 4.72 10.87
CA PHE A 192 3.39 4.92 11.39
C PHE A 192 3.39 5.82 12.64
N GLN A 193 2.74 6.99 12.58
CA GLN A 193 2.66 7.89 13.74
C GLN A 193 1.98 7.22 14.94
N MET A 194 0.86 6.53 14.71
CA MET A 194 0.13 5.85 15.78
C MET A 194 0.93 4.70 16.39
N SER A 195 1.59 3.88 15.57
CA SER A 195 2.39 2.74 16.06
C SER A 195 3.59 3.23 16.85
N THR A 196 4.35 4.20 16.35
CA THR A 196 5.52 4.74 17.05
C THR A 196 5.15 5.32 18.42
N ILE A 197 4.06 6.10 18.49
CA ILE A 197 3.56 6.65 19.77
C ILE A 197 3.11 5.53 20.72
N SER A 198 2.38 4.54 20.18
CA SER A 198 1.87 3.41 20.96
C SER A 198 3.00 2.56 21.53
N ASP A 199 4.02 2.25 20.72
CA ASP A 199 5.15 1.43 21.12
C ASP A 199 5.98 2.12 22.20
N PHE A 200 6.24 3.42 22.04
CA PHE A 200 6.91 4.22 23.06
C PHE A 200 6.12 4.24 24.39
N ARG A 201 4.80 4.48 24.33
CA ARG A 201 3.93 4.45 25.52
C ARG A 201 3.87 3.08 26.17
N ARG A 202 3.85 2.00 25.38
CA ARG A 202 3.84 0.62 25.89
C ARG A 202 5.13 0.33 26.64
N ALA A 203 6.29 0.73 26.10
CA ALA A 203 7.57 0.58 26.80
C ALA A 203 7.59 1.35 28.13
N LEU A 204 7.16 2.61 28.17
CA LEU A 204 7.08 3.39 29.40
C LEU A 204 6.11 2.77 30.43
N THR A 205 4.95 2.31 29.97
CA THR A 205 3.93 1.69 30.82
C THR A 205 4.42 0.37 31.38
N PHE A 206 5.12 -0.42 30.58
CA PHE A 206 5.76 -1.65 31.01
C PHE A 206 6.81 -1.38 32.08
N MET A 207 7.73 -0.43 31.86
CA MET A 207 8.74 -0.07 32.87
C MET A 207 8.09 0.38 34.17
N ARG A 208 7.08 1.25 34.09
CA ARG A 208 6.32 1.68 35.28
C ARG A 208 5.68 0.49 35.99
N SER A 209 4.97 -0.36 35.27
CA SER A 209 4.26 -1.51 35.84
C SER A 209 5.22 -2.51 36.46
N PHE A 210 6.37 -2.74 35.82
CA PHE A 210 7.43 -3.61 36.32
C PHE A 210 8.01 -3.06 37.63
N THR A 211 8.33 -1.76 37.69
CA THR A 211 8.84 -1.12 38.92
C THR A 211 7.84 -1.22 40.07
N PHE A 212 6.58 -0.87 39.85
CA PHE A 212 5.57 -0.88 40.92
C PHE A 212 5.14 -2.30 41.32
N SER A 213 4.97 -3.22 40.37
CA SER A 213 4.51 -4.59 40.68
C SER A 213 5.55 -5.41 41.43
N ASN A 214 6.84 -5.15 41.17
CA ASN A 214 7.93 -5.81 41.88
C ASN A 214 8.36 -5.04 43.14
N ALA A 215 7.63 -3.99 43.53
CA ALA A 215 8.00 -3.09 44.63
C ALA A 215 9.47 -2.65 44.56
N LEU A 216 10.00 -2.45 43.34
CA LEU A 216 11.35 -1.95 43.15
C LEU A 216 11.37 -0.52 43.66
N ILE A 217 12.11 -0.32 44.75
CA ILE A 217 12.24 0.98 45.39
C ILE A 217 13.02 1.86 44.42
N PRO A 218 12.44 2.96 43.93
CA PRO A 218 13.17 3.87 43.06
C PRO A 218 14.36 4.40 43.86
N ALA A 219 15.55 4.36 43.27
CA ALA A 219 16.79 4.86 43.89
C ALA A 219 16.72 6.33 44.35
N ILE A 220 15.68 7.06 43.94
CA ILE A 220 15.44 8.46 44.25
C ILE A 220 14.43 8.70 45.37
N GLU A 221 13.86 7.64 45.98
CA GLU A 221 12.95 7.71 47.14
C GLU A 221 11.76 8.69 46.97
N THR A 222 11.40 9.03 45.73
CA THR A 222 10.31 9.99 45.45
C THR A 222 8.93 9.37 45.68
N ALA A 223 8.84 8.05 45.73
CA ALA A 223 7.61 7.31 45.94
C ALA A 223 7.42 6.83 47.39
N TYR A 224 8.50 6.72 48.16
CA TYR A 224 8.50 6.16 49.52
C TYR A 224 9.54 6.88 50.38
N THR A 225 9.18 7.24 51.60
CA THR A 225 10.11 7.76 52.61
C THR A 225 10.36 6.68 53.65
N PHE A 226 11.63 6.32 53.86
CA PHE A 226 11.99 5.44 54.97
C PHE A 226 12.01 6.23 56.27
N LEU A 227 11.14 5.86 57.19
CA LEU A 227 11.26 6.28 58.57
C LEU A 227 12.25 5.33 59.24
N VAL A 228 13.28 5.89 59.86
CA VAL A 228 14.23 5.15 60.69
C VAL A 228 14.18 5.73 62.10
N TYR A 229 14.13 4.88 63.12
CA TYR A 229 14.36 5.31 64.50
C TYR A 229 15.75 4.91 64.94
N VAL A 230 16.33 5.77 65.76
CA VAL A 230 17.58 5.52 66.46
C VAL A 230 17.21 5.19 67.89
N ASP A 231 17.62 4.02 68.38
CA ASP A 231 17.42 3.67 69.78
C ASP A 231 18.45 4.35 70.70
N ASP A 232 18.29 4.16 72.01
CA ASP A 232 19.20 4.74 73.02
C ASP A 232 20.65 4.21 72.92
N SER A 233 20.87 3.11 72.18
CA SER A 233 22.20 2.54 71.91
C SER A 233 22.86 3.14 70.66
N GLY A 234 22.14 3.99 69.92
CA GLY A 234 22.59 4.55 68.64
C GLY A 234 22.38 3.61 67.46
N ALA A 235 21.68 2.48 67.65
CA ALA A 235 21.37 1.56 66.56
C ALA A 235 20.20 2.09 65.72
N VAL A 236 20.35 2.03 64.39
CA VAL A 236 19.36 2.53 63.42
C VAL A 236 18.49 1.38 62.95
N TYR A 237 17.18 1.51 63.14
CA TYR A 237 16.18 0.53 62.71
C TYR A 237 15.18 1.16 61.75
N PRO A 238 14.75 0.43 60.70
CA PRO A 238 13.57 0.84 59.93
C PRO A 238 12.33 0.77 60.83
N TRP A 239 11.48 1.80 60.76
CA TRP A 239 10.13 1.79 61.34
C TRP A 239 9.23 0.78 60.63
#